data_AF-A0A3M1Z714-F1
#
_entry.id   AF-A0A3M1Z714-F1
#
_cell.length_a   1.000
_cell.length_b   1.000
_cell.length_c   1.000
_cell.angle_alpha   90.00
_cell.angle_beta   90.00
_cell.angle_gamma   90.00
#
_symmetry.space_group_name_H-M   'P 1'
#
loop_
_entity.id
_entity.type
_entity.pdbx_description
1 polymer ?
#
loop_
_entity_poly.entity_id
_entity_poly.type
_entity_poly.pdbx_seq_one_letter_code
_entity_poly.pdbx_strand_id
1 'polypeptide(L)'
;PEWANLVDRIAQLPETHEETLAFMLMMVRLNGCMVCETDSYRAMRGCKACAEQMLRRFKGDDTELLAMYDDALDSIREYARNTPNMGIITP
;
A
#
# COMPACT_ATOMS: atom_id res chain seq x y z
N PRO A 1 2.13 16.86 7.59
CA PRO A 1 3.11 15.77 7.37
C PRO A 1 2.88 15.21 5.97
N GLU A 2 3.95 14.79 5.28
CA GLU A 2 3.87 14.41 3.85
C GLU A 2 3.11 13.10 3.68
N TRP A 3 3.25 12.18 4.64
CA TRP A 3 2.49 10.94 4.66
C TRP A 3 0.98 11.18 4.70
N ALA A 4 0.51 12.12 5.54
CA ALA A 4 -0.91 12.46 5.63
C ALA A 4 -1.45 13.02 4.31
N ASN A 5 -0.68 13.89 3.64
CA ASN A 5 -1.06 14.45 2.34
C ASN A 5 -1.21 13.36 1.27
N LEU A 6 -0.33 12.35 1.27
CA LEU A 6 -0.44 11.21 0.37
C LEU A 6 -1.74 10.43 0.63
N VAL A 7 -2.02 10.11 1.91
CA VAL A 7 -3.24 9.37 2.30
C VAL A 7 -4.49 10.13 1.90
N ASP A 8 -4.54 11.45 2.16
CA ASP A 8 -5.68 12.29 1.81
C ASP A 8 -5.93 12.33 0.29
N ARG A 9 -4.86 12.37 -0.52
CA ARG A 9 -4.95 12.28 -1.99
C ARG A 9 -5.52 10.94 -2.42
N ILE A 10 -4.93 9.83 -1.95
CA ILE A 10 -5.34 8.48 -2.37
C ILE A 10 -6.78 8.19 -1.99
N ALA A 11 -7.25 8.67 -0.83
CA ALA A 11 -8.62 8.48 -0.38
C ALA A 11 -9.68 9.08 -1.32
N GLN A 12 -9.29 9.99 -2.23
CA GLN A 12 -10.18 10.58 -3.25
C GLN A 12 -10.12 9.85 -4.59
N LEU A 13 -9.21 8.89 -4.76
CA LEU A 13 -9.00 8.18 -6.03
C LEU A 13 -9.82 6.88 -6.06
N PRO A 14 -10.23 6.41 -7.26
CA PRO A 14 -10.85 5.10 -7.42
C PRO A 14 -9.97 3.97 -6.86
N GLU A 15 -10.60 2.88 -6.41
CA GLU A 15 -9.88 1.70 -5.90
C GLU A 15 -8.93 1.08 -6.94
N THR A 16 -9.24 1.23 -8.23
CA THR A 16 -8.45 0.72 -9.36
C THR A 16 -7.46 1.73 -9.93
N HIS A 17 -7.33 2.91 -9.32
CA HIS A 17 -6.31 3.89 -9.71
C HIS A 17 -4.92 3.40 -9.32
N GLU A 18 -3.91 3.65 -10.17
CA GLU A 18 -2.54 3.15 -9.95
C GLU A 18 -1.98 3.56 -8.58
N GLU A 19 -2.24 4.78 -8.14
CA GLU A 19 -1.82 5.31 -6.84
C GLU A 19 -2.48 4.57 -5.66
N THR A 20 -3.78 4.27 -5.77
CA THR A 20 -4.51 3.51 -4.74
C THR A 20 -4.01 2.08 -4.67
N LEU A 21 -3.80 1.44 -5.83
CA LEU A 21 -3.24 0.10 -5.92
C LEU A 21 -1.80 0.05 -5.38
N ALA A 22 -1.00 1.07 -5.67
CA ALA A 22 0.37 1.19 -5.18
C ALA A 22 0.41 1.30 -3.65
N PHE A 23 -0.46 2.11 -3.06
CA PHE A 23 -0.59 2.21 -1.61
C PHE A 23 -1.01 0.90 -0.97
N MET A 24 -1.98 0.19 -1.56
CA MET A 24 -2.37 -1.14 -1.09
C MET A 24 -1.20 -2.13 -1.16
N LEU A 25 -0.47 -2.16 -2.29
CA LEU A 25 0.70 -3.03 -2.47
C LEU A 25 1.81 -2.69 -1.46
N MET A 26 2.08 -1.41 -1.23
CA MET A 26 3.04 -0.96 -0.24
C MET A 26 2.66 -1.44 1.16
N MET A 27 1.40 -1.29 1.57
CA MET A 27 0.92 -1.77 2.86
C MET A 27 0.97 -3.30 2.97
N VAL A 28 0.67 -4.03 1.89
CA VAL A 28 0.82 -5.49 1.82
C VAL A 28 2.26 -5.93 2.07
N ARG A 29 3.23 -5.24 1.47
CA ARG A 29 4.67 -5.48 1.65
C ARG A 29 5.12 -5.12 3.06
N LEU A 30 4.78 -3.92 3.54
CA LEU A 30 5.15 -3.41 4.87
C LEU A 30 4.61 -4.32 5.99
N ASN A 31 3.36 -4.76 5.88
CA ASN A 31 2.72 -5.60 6.89
C ASN A 31 3.15 -7.07 6.82
N GLY A 32 3.81 -7.48 5.73
CA GLY A 32 4.15 -8.87 5.46
C GLY A 32 2.91 -9.74 5.22
N CYS A 33 1.89 -9.21 4.55
CA CYS A 33 0.60 -9.89 4.39
C CYS A 33 0.68 -11.21 3.61
N MET A 34 1.65 -11.35 2.70
CA MET A 34 1.80 -12.54 1.84
C MET A 34 2.15 -13.82 2.62
N VAL A 35 2.68 -13.68 3.83
CA VAL A 35 3.02 -14.79 4.74
C VAL A 35 2.09 -14.82 5.97
N CYS A 36 0.98 -14.08 5.92
CA CYS A 36 0.00 -14.04 7.00
C CYS A 36 -0.98 -15.22 6.87
N GLU A 37 -1.01 -16.07 7.87
CA GLU A 37 -1.85 -17.28 7.90
C GLU A 37 -2.96 -17.13 8.94
N THR A 38 -4.07 -17.87 8.82
CA THR A 38 -5.26 -17.74 9.71
C THR A 38 -4.94 -17.89 11.19
N ASP A 39 -3.92 -18.69 11.51
CA ASP A 39 -3.49 -18.95 12.89
C ASP A 39 -2.45 -17.93 13.40
N SER A 40 -2.04 -16.98 12.55
CA SER A 40 -1.16 -15.90 12.96
C SER A 40 -1.90 -14.92 13.87
N TYR A 41 -1.26 -14.50 14.96
CA TYR A 41 -1.78 -13.47 15.87
C TYR A 41 -2.24 -12.19 15.13
N ARG A 42 -1.56 -11.86 14.02
CA ARG A 42 -1.93 -10.74 13.13
C ARG A 42 -3.27 -10.95 12.43
N ALA A 43 -3.52 -12.15 11.88
CA ALA A 43 -4.75 -12.48 11.18
C ALA A 43 -5.97 -12.48 12.13
N MET A 44 -5.80 -13.02 13.34
CA MET A 44 -6.86 -13.07 14.35
C MET A 44 -7.37 -11.67 14.79
N ARG A 45 -6.55 -10.63 14.65
CA ARG A 45 -6.88 -9.24 15.03
C ARG A 45 -7.48 -8.41 13.88
N GLY A 46 -7.42 -8.93 12.65
CA GLY A 46 -7.91 -8.28 11.44
C GLY A 46 -6.91 -7.31 10.78
N CYS A 47 -7.00 -7.20 9.44
CA CYS A 47 -6.04 -6.45 8.63
C CYS A 47 -5.94 -4.96 8.99
N LYS A 48 -7.05 -4.31 9.35
CA LYS A 48 -7.05 -2.90 9.78
C LYS A 48 -6.18 -2.67 11.02
N ALA A 49 -6.36 -3.50 12.06
CA ALA A 49 -5.59 -3.38 13.30
C ALA A 49 -4.10 -3.67 13.06
N CYS A 50 -3.78 -4.63 12.19
CA CYS A 50 -2.41 -4.92 11.78
C CYS A 50 -1.76 -3.72 11.09
N ALA A 51 -2.43 -3.10 10.12
CA ALA A 51 -1.95 -1.94 9.39
C ALA A 51 -1.69 -0.74 10.30
N GLU A 52 -2.64 -0.39 11.17
CA GLU A 52 -2.47 0.70 12.15
C GLU A 52 -1.31 0.43 13.11
N GLN A 53 -1.17 -0.82 13.60
CA GLN A 53 -0.09 -1.21 14.50
C GLN A 53 1.28 -1.13 13.81
N MET A 54 1.38 -1.55 12.55
CA MET A 54 2.62 -1.50 11.78
C MET A 54 3.07 -0.06 11.56
N LEU A 55 2.17 0.83 11.15
CA LEU A 55 2.48 2.26 10.99
C LEU A 55 2.90 2.91 12.32
N ARG A 56 2.23 2.61 13.43
CA ARG A 56 2.62 3.13 14.76
C ARG A 56 3.98 2.64 15.24
N ARG A 57 4.43 1.46 14.79
CA ARG A 57 5.71 0.85 15.17
C ARG A 57 6.81 1.12 14.16
N PHE A 58 6.49 1.71 13.02
CA PHE A 58 7.46 2.12 12.02
C PHE A 58 8.40 3.15 12.65
N LYS A 59 9.71 2.92 12.50
CA LYS A 59 10.74 3.76 13.14
C LYS A 59 11.35 4.78 12.19
N GLY A 60 11.07 4.67 10.90
CA GLY A 60 11.49 5.64 9.89
C GLY A 60 10.59 6.86 9.86
N ASP A 61 10.94 7.81 9.00
CA ASP A 61 10.18 9.03 8.79
C ASP A 61 9.19 8.94 7.61
N ASP A 62 8.46 10.04 7.36
CA ASP A 62 7.53 10.13 6.24
C ASP A 62 8.23 9.89 4.90
N THR A 63 9.49 10.33 4.74
CA THR A 63 10.27 10.15 3.50
C THR A 63 10.51 8.68 3.18
N GLU A 64 10.83 7.88 4.20
CA GLU A 64 11.00 6.44 4.02
C GLU A 64 9.69 5.76 3.61
N LEU A 65 8.55 6.16 4.18
CA LEU A 65 7.23 5.67 3.76
C LEU A 65 6.90 6.05 2.31
N LEU A 66 7.24 7.27 1.90
CA LEU A 66 7.06 7.74 0.53
C LEU A 66 7.94 6.99 -0.46
N ALA A 67 9.20 6.70 -0.11
CA ALA A 67 10.07 5.89 -0.94
C ALA A 67 9.51 4.46 -1.14
N MET A 68 9.00 3.84 -0.08
CA MET A 68 8.32 2.52 -0.19
C MET A 68 7.06 2.58 -1.07
N TYR A 69 6.35 3.71 -1.04
CA TYR A 69 5.19 3.95 -1.90
C TYR A 69 5.60 4.11 -3.36
N ASP A 70 6.65 4.88 -3.65
CA ASP A 70 7.16 5.10 -5.00
C ASP A 70 7.64 3.77 -5.64
N ASP A 71 8.35 2.94 -4.88
CA ASP A 71 8.75 1.58 -5.32
C ASP A 71 7.53 0.69 -5.67
N ALA A 72 6.44 0.83 -4.91
CA ALA A 72 5.20 0.11 -5.19
C ALA A 72 4.48 0.70 -6.41
N LEU A 73 4.51 2.02 -6.60
CA LEU A 73 3.92 2.70 -7.75
C LEU A 73 4.61 2.30 -9.04
N ASP A 74 5.94 2.22 -9.05
CA ASP A 74 6.71 1.72 -10.19
C ASP A 74 6.36 0.26 -10.51
N SER A 75 6.19 -0.58 -9.48
CA SER A 75 5.74 -1.97 -9.65
C SER A 75 4.36 -2.05 -10.32
N ILE A 76 3.40 -1.23 -9.88
CA ILE A 76 2.04 -1.19 -10.45
C ILE A 76 2.05 -0.68 -11.89
N ARG A 77 2.83 0.38 -12.16
CA ARG A 77 2.97 0.94 -13.51
C ARG A 77 3.62 -0.04 -14.47
N GLU A 78 4.65 -0.76 -14.04
CA GLU A 78 5.24 -1.83 -14.84
C GLU A 78 4.23 -2.93 -15.14
N TYR A 79 3.49 -3.37 -14.12
CA TYR A 79 2.43 -4.35 -14.30
C TYR A 79 1.34 -3.89 -15.29
N ALA A 80 0.89 -2.63 -15.18
CA ALA A 80 -0.11 -2.05 -16.08
C ALA A 80 0.39 -1.98 -17.53
N ARG A 81 1.64 -1.58 -17.77
CA ARG A 81 2.26 -1.59 -19.12
C ARG A 81 2.28 -2.99 -19.73
N ASN A 82 2.54 -4.01 -18.91
CA ASN A 82 2.59 -5.39 -19.36
C ASN A 82 1.20 -6.06 -19.43
N THR A 83 0.17 -5.44 -18.83
CA THR A 83 -1.17 -6.01 -18.68
C THR A 83 -2.27 -4.97 -18.97
N PRO A 84 -2.42 -4.50 -20.23
CA PRO A 84 -3.24 -3.34 -20.57
C PRO A 84 -4.76 -3.51 -20.34
N ASN A 85 -5.25 -4.75 -20.19
CA ASN A 85 -6.67 -5.05 -20.05
C ASN A 85 -7.13 -5.27 -18.59
N MET A 86 -6.30 -4.93 -17.60
CA MET A 86 -6.61 -5.15 -16.18
C MET A 86 -7.51 -4.07 -15.56
N GLY A 87 -7.89 -3.03 -16.32
CA GLY A 87 -8.75 -1.94 -15.82
C GLY A 87 -8.07 -1.01 -14.79
N ILE A 88 -6.74 -0.96 -14.80
CA ILE A 88 -5.96 -0.03 -13.98
C ILE A 88 -6.05 1.36 -14.60
N ILE A 89 -6.46 2.35 -13.79
CA ILE A 89 -6.52 3.74 -14.23
C ILE A 89 -5.14 4.36 -14.01
N THR A 90 -4.46 4.66 -15.11
CA THR A 90 -3.21 5.45 -15.13
C THR A 90 -3.52 6.91 -15.49
N PRO A 91 -2.65 7.87 -15.14
CA PRO A 91 -2.75 9.26 -15.58
C PRO A 91 -2.85 9.42 -17.10
#